data_AF-A0A2D0KHM7-F1
#
_entry.id   AF-A0A2D0KHM7-F1
#
_cell.length_a   1.000
_cell.length_b   1.000
_cell.length_c   1.000
_cell.angle_alpha   90.00
_cell.angle_beta   90.00
_cell.angle_gamma   90.00
#
_symmetry.space_group_name_H-M   'P 1'
#
loop_
_entity.id
_entity.type
_entity.pdbx_description
1 polymer ?
#
loop_
_entity_poly.entity_id
_entity_poly.type
_entity_poly.pdbx_seq_one_letter_code
_entity_poly.pdbx_strand_id
1 'polypeptide(L)'
;MILLYGEPNGSFLAPQGTPYEQRALAPGARAEKYYEYEVIKPLPVLQGKIAPAFEHPGGGMQILPALEERVNVQWLIDNKYIKEVSTGLKSPKTGKFDGKSLPNADKGAKSESVGKTTSGAENVATYPKLKEDLTKQNLNHIASQDQRLEAAIKGSGTRNPNFSVGSGTREEADRLGKIWVGDGAKLTTDGKGWVSADGTRVYRFPKEKPNTPAEFTNTGIQANFEILKDGKRVSNGHMDVTK
;
A
#
# COMPACT_ATOMS: atom_id res chain seq x y z
N MET A 1 -8.56 -8.54 5.65
CA MET A 1 -7.99 -7.20 5.89
C MET A 1 -7.67 -6.53 4.58
N ILE A 2 -8.59 -5.69 4.09
CA ILE A 2 -8.28 -4.66 3.12
C ILE A 2 -8.11 -3.39 3.95
N LEU A 3 -6.91 -2.81 3.91
CA LEU A 3 -6.68 -1.49 4.46
C LEU A 3 -6.92 -0.44 3.38
N LEU A 4 -7.60 0.63 3.77
CA LEU A 4 -7.91 1.76 2.92
C LEU A 4 -7.32 3.04 3.52
N TYR A 5 -6.86 3.95 2.67
CA TYR A 5 -6.35 5.25 3.05
C TYR A 5 -7.30 6.36 2.60
N GLY A 6 -7.61 7.30 3.49
CA GLY A 6 -8.38 8.50 3.13
C GLY A 6 -8.73 9.37 4.32
N GLU A 7 -9.03 10.64 4.08
CA GLU A 7 -9.50 11.53 5.13
C GLU A 7 -10.93 11.17 5.57
N PRO A 8 -11.27 11.28 6.87
CA PRO A 8 -12.62 11.01 7.37
C PRO A 8 -13.71 11.83 6.67
N ASN A 9 -13.39 13.06 6.26
CA ASN A 9 -14.32 13.95 5.57
C ASN A 9 -14.32 13.77 4.04
N GLY A 10 -13.35 13.04 3.49
CA GLY A 10 -13.27 12.73 2.06
C GLY A 10 -14.19 11.59 1.65
N SER A 11 -14.33 11.37 0.34
CA SER A 11 -15.08 10.26 -0.24
C SER A 11 -14.20 9.25 -0.99
N PHE A 12 -12.93 9.60 -1.24
CA PHE A 12 -11.98 8.75 -1.95
C PHE A 12 -11.14 7.95 -0.98
N LEU A 13 -10.98 6.67 -1.28
CA LEU A 13 -10.14 5.73 -0.55
C LEU A 13 -9.11 5.15 -1.52
N ALA A 14 -7.88 4.92 -1.07
CA ALA A 14 -6.90 4.16 -1.85
C ALA A 14 -6.65 2.80 -1.17
N PRO A 15 -6.50 1.70 -1.94
CA PRO A 15 -5.99 0.44 -1.41
C PRO A 15 -4.65 0.64 -0.71
N GLN A 16 -4.41 -0.20 0.29
CA GLN A 16 -3.15 -0.20 0.99
C GLN A 16 -1.95 -0.42 0.07
N GLY A 17 -0.87 0.32 0.32
CA GLY A 17 0.36 0.20 -0.45
C GLY A 17 0.34 0.96 -1.77
N THR A 18 -0.78 1.60 -2.15
CA THR A 18 -0.79 2.61 -3.23
C THR A 18 0.21 3.71 -2.85
N PRO A 19 1.32 3.89 -3.58
CA PRO A 19 2.34 4.89 -3.24
C PRO A 19 1.78 6.30 -3.25
N TYR A 20 2.31 7.18 -2.39
CA TYR A 20 1.83 8.56 -2.26
C TYR A 20 1.75 9.30 -3.60
N GLU A 21 2.81 9.20 -4.42
CA GLU A 21 2.91 9.83 -5.74
C GLU A 21 1.87 9.28 -6.73
N GLN A 22 1.20 8.17 -6.42
CA GLN A 22 0.16 7.60 -7.26
C GLN A 22 -1.24 7.96 -6.84
N ARG A 23 -1.37 8.54 -5.65
CA ARG A 23 -2.61 9.10 -5.15
C ARG A 23 -2.88 10.48 -5.75
N ALA A 24 -1.87 11.07 -6.40
CA ALA A 24 -1.91 12.39 -7.04
C ALA A 24 -2.64 13.42 -6.16
N LEU A 25 -2.20 13.50 -4.90
CA LEU A 25 -2.82 14.36 -3.90
C LEU A 25 -2.33 15.80 -4.07
N ALA A 26 -3.19 16.75 -3.72
CA ALA A 26 -2.85 18.16 -3.77
C ALA A 26 -1.68 18.50 -2.81
N PRO A 27 -0.87 19.53 -3.12
CA PRO A 27 0.16 20.02 -2.20
C PRO A 27 -0.46 20.37 -0.84
N GLY A 28 0.15 19.88 0.25
CA GLY A 28 -0.37 20.04 1.62
C GLY A 28 -1.05 18.79 2.18
N ALA A 29 -1.57 17.89 1.35
CA ALA A 29 -2.15 16.62 1.79
C ALA A 29 -1.13 15.69 2.49
N ARG A 30 0.17 15.90 2.23
CA ARG A 30 1.27 15.19 2.90
C ARG A 30 1.42 15.59 4.37
N ALA A 31 0.96 16.79 4.76
CA ALA A 31 0.96 17.28 6.14
C ALA A 31 -0.32 16.87 6.90
N GLU A 32 -1.33 16.36 6.18
CA GLU A 32 -2.55 15.83 6.78
C GLU A 32 -2.29 14.46 7.42
N LYS A 33 -3.01 14.19 8.51
CA LYS A 33 -2.85 12.96 9.28
C LYS A 33 -3.29 11.77 8.41
N TYR A 34 -2.48 10.72 8.40
CA TYR A 34 -2.82 9.47 7.72
C TYR A 34 -3.83 8.67 8.55
N TYR A 35 -4.94 8.31 7.92
CA TYR A 35 -5.93 7.40 8.50
C TYR A 35 -5.96 6.09 7.72
N GLU A 36 -5.91 4.99 8.45
CA GLU A 36 -6.00 3.64 7.93
C GLU A 36 -7.32 3.03 8.38
N TYR A 37 -8.04 2.38 7.48
CA TYR A 37 -9.29 1.72 7.80
C TYR A 37 -9.30 0.26 7.36
N GLU A 38 -9.79 -0.62 8.22
CA GLU A 38 -10.10 -2.00 7.87
C GLU A 38 -11.57 -2.08 7.45
N VAL A 39 -11.83 -2.65 6.26
CA VAL A 39 -13.19 -3.01 5.85
C VAL A 39 -13.66 -4.21 6.66
N ILE A 40 -14.73 -4.02 7.45
CA ILE A 40 -15.27 -5.01 8.39
C ILE A 40 -16.64 -5.57 7.98
N LYS A 41 -17.27 -4.95 7.00
CA LYS A 41 -18.51 -5.40 6.35
C LYS A 41 -18.36 -5.22 4.84
N PRO A 42 -18.97 -6.09 4.01
CA PRO A 42 -19.02 -5.89 2.56
C PRO A 42 -19.38 -4.46 2.19
N LEU A 43 -18.50 -3.79 1.45
CA LEU A 43 -18.65 -2.41 1.02
C LEU A 43 -18.71 -2.40 -0.52
N PRO A 44 -19.86 -2.06 -1.13
CA PRO A 44 -19.94 -1.84 -2.57
C PRO A 44 -19.02 -0.68 -2.94
N VAL A 45 -18.20 -0.84 -3.99
CA VAL A 45 -17.25 0.19 -4.41
C VAL A 45 -17.17 0.32 -5.93
N LEU A 46 -17.00 1.54 -6.42
CA LEU A 46 -16.51 1.84 -7.74
C LEU A 46 -14.98 1.95 -7.66
N GLN A 47 -14.32 1.50 -8.72
CA GLN A 47 -12.87 1.52 -8.84
C GLN A 47 -12.46 2.29 -10.08
N GLY A 48 -11.40 3.08 -9.96
CA GLY A 48 -10.84 3.80 -11.09
C GLY A 48 -9.34 4.02 -10.91
N LYS A 49 -8.63 4.19 -12.03
CA LYS A 49 -7.25 4.68 -11.98
C LYS A 49 -7.24 6.17 -11.68
N ILE A 50 -6.33 6.60 -10.83
CA ILE A 50 -6.08 7.99 -10.51
C ILE A 50 -5.33 8.61 -11.68
N ALA A 51 -5.81 9.74 -12.20
CA ALA A 51 -5.11 10.46 -13.27
C ALA A 51 -3.84 11.16 -12.73
N PRO A 52 -2.82 11.39 -13.58
CA PRO A 52 -1.70 12.26 -13.21
C PRO A 52 -2.19 13.65 -12.82
N ALA A 53 -1.72 14.19 -11.69
CA ALA A 53 -2.07 15.52 -11.20
C ALA A 53 -1.03 16.03 -10.20
N PHE A 54 -0.94 17.35 -9.98
CA PHE A 54 -0.05 17.97 -8.97
C PHE A 54 1.42 17.51 -9.05
N GLU A 55 1.96 17.40 -10.27
CA GLU A 55 3.33 16.92 -10.52
C GLU A 55 3.58 15.46 -10.08
N HIS A 56 2.51 14.75 -9.75
CA HIS A 56 2.52 13.35 -9.42
C HIS A 56 2.02 12.52 -10.62
N PRO A 57 2.68 11.39 -10.92
CA PRO A 57 2.33 10.54 -12.06
C PRO A 57 0.93 9.91 -11.94
N GLY A 58 0.34 9.85 -10.73
CA GLY A 58 -0.93 9.17 -10.53
C GLY A 58 -0.80 7.67 -10.85
N GLY A 59 -1.84 7.09 -11.44
CA GLY A 59 -1.86 5.69 -11.89
C GLY A 59 -2.24 4.68 -10.80
N GLY A 60 -2.37 5.13 -9.55
CA GLY A 60 -2.85 4.31 -8.44
C GLY A 60 -4.33 3.98 -8.59
N MET A 61 -4.80 2.97 -7.85
CA MET A 61 -6.23 2.68 -7.79
C MET A 61 -6.91 3.53 -6.73
N GLN A 62 -8.02 4.18 -7.09
CA GLN A 62 -8.95 4.78 -6.15
C GLN A 62 -10.22 3.94 -6.03
N ILE A 63 -10.80 3.99 -4.85
CA ILE A 63 -12.01 3.31 -4.43
C ILE A 63 -12.99 4.39 -3.98
N LEU A 64 -14.19 4.37 -4.55
CA LEU A 64 -15.32 5.20 -4.15
C LEU A 64 -16.44 4.30 -3.65
N PRO A 65 -17.06 4.56 -2.48
CA PRO A 65 -18.24 3.81 -2.04
C PRO A 65 -19.38 3.90 -3.07
N ALA A 66 -19.89 2.76 -3.51
CA ALA A 66 -20.99 2.64 -4.48
C ALA A 66 -22.33 2.39 -3.79
N LEU A 67 -22.68 3.27 -2.85
CA LEU A 67 -23.97 3.23 -2.14
C LEU A 67 -25.02 4.07 -2.87
N GLU A 68 -26.30 3.86 -2.54
CA GLU A 68 -27.43 4.58 -3.15
C GLU A 68 -27.29 6.10 -3.02
N GLU A 69 -26.74 6.55 -1.90
CA GLU A 69 -26.37 7.94 -1.66
C GLU A 69 -24.85 8.10 -1.62
N ARG A 70 -24.35 9.27 -2.03
CA ARG A 70 -22.93 9.61 -1.84
C ARG A 70 -22.63 9.74 -0.35
N VAL A 71 -21.69 8.95 0.13
CA VAL A 71 -21.23 8.95 1.53
C VAL A 71 -19.76 9.33 1.62
N ASN A 72 -19.35 9.84 2.77
CA ASN A 72 -17.94 10.03 3.12
C ASN A 72 -17.41 8.88 3.98
N VAL A 73 -16.12 8.93 4.27
CA VAL A 73 -15.43 7.93 5.10
C VAL A 73 -16.00 7.89 6.52
N GLN A 74 -16.34 9.03 7.13
CA GLN A 74 -16.93 9.05 8.47
C GLN A 74 -18.26 8.30 8.55
N TRP A 75 -19.14 8.46 7.54
CA TRP A 75 -20.38 7.72 7.47
C TRP A 75 -20.14 6.20 7.42
N LEU A 76 -19.11 5.75 6.70
CA LEU A 76 -18.74 4.33 6.65
C LEU A 76 -18.27 3.80 8.02
N ILE A 77 -17.59 4.63 8.81
CA ILE A 77 -17.18 4.29 10.19
C ILE A 77 -18.41 4.17 11.09
N ASP A 78 -19.30 5.17 11.03
CA ASP A 78 -20.50 5.23 11.86
C ASP A 78 -21.44 4.05 11.57
N ASN A 79 -21.57 3.68 10.29
CA ASN A 79 -22.39 2.57 9.81
C ASN A 79 -21.66 1.21 9.79
N LYS A 80 -20.47 1.13 10.39
CA LYS A 80 -19.71 -0.13 10.57
C LYS A 80 -19.37 -0.85 9.27
N TYR A 81 -19.18 -0.12 8.18
CA TYR A 81 -18.58 -0.66 6.95
C TYR A 81 -17.07 -0.81 7.11
N ILE A 82 -16.45 0.18 7.75
CA ILE A 82 -15.02 0.21 8.01
C ILE A 82 -14.76 0.57 9.49
N LYS A 83 -13.59 0.24 10.00
CA LYS A 83 -13.10 0.71 11.30
C LYS A 83 -11.70 1.29 11.15
N GLU A 84 -11.39 2.34 11.90
CA GLU A 84 -10.03 2.89 11.96
C GLU A 84 -9.07 1.85 12.56
N VAL A 85 -7.96 1.59 11.88
CA VAL A 85 -6.87 0.75 12.38
C VAL A 85 -5.93 1.66 13.13
N SER A 86 -6.07 1.66 14.45
CA SER A 86 -5.31 2.51 15.38
C SER A 86 -3.81 2.54 15.05
N THR A 87 -3.35 3.72 14.64
CA THR A 87 -1.93 4.13 14.71
C THR A 87 -1.62 4.90 16.01
N GLY A 88 -2.55 4.94 16.98
CA GLY A 88 -2.43 5.74 18.21
C GLY A 88 -2.98 7.17 18.11
N LEU A 89 -3.60 7.54 16.98
CA LEU A 89 -4.37 8.77 16.82
C LEU A 89 -5.87 8.45 16.72
N LYS A 90 -6.71 9.29 17.32
CA LYS A 90 -8.17 9.22 17.19
C LYS A 90 -8.61 10.18 16.09
N SER A 91 -9.47 9.71 15.17
CA SER A 91 -10.19 10.60 14.26
C SER A 91 -10.89 11.74 15.02
N PRO A 92 -10.85 12.99 14.52
CA PRO A 92 -11.66 14.08 15.07
C PRO A 92 -13.13 13.70 14.97
N LYS A 93 -13.89 13.81 16.08
CA LYS A 93 -15.35 13.67 16.03
C LYS A 93 -15.92 14.87 15.27
N THR A 94 -16.20 14.72 13.99
CA THR A 94 -16.91 15.74 13.20
C THR A 94 -18.42 15.47 13.23
N GLY A 95 -19.22 16.55 13.14
CA GLY A 95 -20.68 16.50 13.18
C GLY A 95 -21.28 15.76 11.98
N LYS A 96 -22.59 15.44 12.08
CA LYS A 96 -23.36 14.71 11.07
C LYS A 96 -23.06 15.21 9.65
N PHE A 97 -22.64 14.31 8.77
CA PHE A 97 -22.51 14.55 7.35
C PHE A 97 -23.91 14.81 6.76
N ASP A 98 -24.12 15.98 6.17
CA ASP A 98 -25.40 16.47 5.64
C ASP A 98 -25.52 16.32 4.11
N GLY A 99 -24.55 15.65 3.48
CA GLY A 99 -24.59 15.25 2.06
C GLY A 99 -24.49 16.39 1.04
N LYS A 100 -24.50 17.66 1.48
CA LYS A 100 -24.62 18.84 0.61
C LYS A 100 -23.34 19.66 0.46
N SER A 101 -22.30 19.38 1.23
CA SER A 101 -21.05 20.16 1.25
C SER A 101 -19.84 19.29 0.94
N LEU A 102 -19.72 18.86 -0.32
CA LEU A 102 -18.45 18.37 -0.85
C LEU A 102 -17.87 19.45 -1.78
N PRO A 103 -16.57 19.80 -1.66
CA PRO A 103 -15.92 20.63 -2.67
C PRO A 103 -15.92 19.89 -4.01
N ASN A 104 -16.41 20.57 -5.04
CA ASN A 104 -16.36 20.11 -6.43
C ASN A 104 -14.89 20.01 -6.88
N ALA A 105 -14.29 18.83 -6.74
CA ALA A 105 -13.08 18.43 -7.46
C ALA A 105 -13.45 17.56 -8.67
N ASP A 106 -14.50 17.95 -9.40
CA ASP A 106 -14.94 17.26 -10.61
C ASP A 106 -14.37 17.97 -11.85
N LYS A 107 -13.10 17.73 -12.14
CA LYS A 107 -12.50 17.95 -13.46
C LYS A 107 -11.42 16.90 -13.72
N GLY A 108 -11.81 15.68 -14.08
CA GLY A 108 -10.86 14.74 -14.69
C GLY A 108 -11.21 13.26 -14.71
N ALA A 109 -12.15 12.78 -13.89
CA ALA A 109 -12.51 11.36 -13.89
C ALA A 109 -13.50 11.05 -15.02
N LYS A 110 -12.99 10.66 -16.20
CA LYS A 110 -13.82 9.97 -17.19
C LYS A 110 -14.21 8.60 -16.61
N SER A 111 -15.45 8.53 -16.12
CA SER A 111 -16.15 7.31 -15.76
C SER A 111 -16.31 6.43 -17.00
N GLU A 112 -15.50 5.37 -17.13
CA GLU A 112 -15.80 4.31 -18.09
C GLU A 112 -16.70 3.24 -17.44
N SER A 113 -17.85 3.08 -18.11
CA SER A 113 -18.97 2.11 -17.98
C SER A 113 -19.70 1.97 -16.64
N VAL A 114 -20.86 2.64 -16.59
CA VAL A 114 -22.01 2.35 -15.71
C VAL A 114 -22.57 0.96 -16.00
N GLY A 115 -22.75 0.12 -14.96
CA GLY A 115 -23.52 -1.12 -15.10
C GLY A 115 -23.58 -1.99 -13.84
N LYS A 116 -24.74 -1.94 -13.17
CA LYS A 116 -25.24 -2.79 -12.08
C LYS A 116 -24.94 -2.32 -10.64
N THR A 117 -25.97 -1.79 -9.99
CA THR A 117 -26.09 -1.75 -8.53
C THR A 117 -25.95 -3.18 -8.00
N THR A 118 -24.81 -3.50 -7.39
CA THR A 118 -24.55 -4.82 -6.83
C THR A 118 -25.21 -4.91 -5.47
N SER A 119 -26.00 -5.97 -5.26
CA SER A 119 -26.62 -6.25 -3.97
C SER A 119 -25.55 -6.51 -2.90
N GLY A 120 -25.86 -6.26 -1.63
CA GLY A 120 -24.95 -6.55 -0.52
C GLY A 120 -24.41 -8.00 -0.52
N ALA A 121 -25.17 -8.96 -1.05
CA ALA A 121 -24.76 -10.37 -1.19
C ALA A 121 -23.76 -10.60 -2.33
N GLU A 122 -23.92 -9.94 -3.48
CA GLU A 122 -22.95 -9.98 -4.60
C GLU A 122 -21.58 -9.41 -4.18
N ASN A 123 -21.57 -8.42 -3.26
CA ASN A 123 -20.36 -7.81 -2.73
C ASN A 123 -19.63 -8.69 -1.68
N VAL A 124 -20.34 -9.54 -0.93
CA VAL A 124 -19.70 -10.52 -0.01
C VAL A 124 -18.90 -11.55 -0.79
N ALA A 125 -19.47 -12.06 -1.89
CA ALA A 125 -18.86 -13.10 -2.71
C ALA A 125 -17.65 -12.60 -3.53
N THR A 126 -17.63 -11.31 -3.90
CA THR A 126 -16.56 -10.71 -4.70
C THR A 126 -15.42 -10.13 -3.85
N TYR A 127 -15.65 -9.86 -2.57
CA TYR A 127 -14.67 -9.24 -1.68
C TYR A 127 -13.32 -10.00 -1.55
N PRO A 128 -13.28 -11.34 -1.44
CA PRO A 128 -12.00 -12.08 -1.42
C PRO A 128 -11.21 -11.90 -2.73
N LYS A 129 -11.90 -12.00 -3.87
CA LYS A 129 -11.29 -11.81 -5.21
C LYS A 129 -10.76 -10.39 -5.38
N LEU A 130 -11.52 -9.39 -4.92
CA LEU A 130 -11.10 -7.99 -4.95
C LEU A 130 -9.80 -7.76 -4.17
N LYS A 131 -9.69 -8.39 -2.99
CA LYS A 131 -8.49 -8.31 -2.16
C LYS A 131 -7.28 -8.92 -2.88
N GLU A 132 -7.45 -10.07 -3.51
CA GLU A 132 -6.40 -10.74 -4.29
C GLU A 132 -5.96 -9.89 -5.47
N ASP A 133 -6.91 -9.35 -6.24
CA ASP A 133 -6.65 -8.50 -7.41
C ASP A 133 -5.88 -7.24 -7.02
N LEU A 134 -6.29 -6.55 -5.95
CA LEU A 134 -5.59 -5.36 -5.45
C LEU A 134 -4.19 -5.68 -4.94
N THR A 135 -4.02 -6.80 -4.24
CA THR A 135 -2.70 -7.25 -3.77
C THR A 135 -1.78 -7.54 -4.96
N LYS A 136 -2.29 -8.23 -5.98
CA LYS A 136 -1.55 -8.54 -7.21
C LYS A 136 -1.18 -7.28 -7.98
N GLN A 137 -2.09 -6.32 -8.12
CA GLN A 137 -1.81 -5.03 -8.76
C GLN A 137 -0.72 -4.25 -8.01
N ASN A 138 -0.78 -4.21 -6.68
CA ASN A 138 0.24 -3.55 -5.85
C ASN A 138 1.63 -4.18 -6.04
N LEU A 139 1.71 -5.52 -6.01
CA LEU A 139 2.97 -6.23 -6.23
C LEU A 139 3.51 -6.02 -7.65
N ASN A 140 2.67 -6.14 -8.67
CA ASN A 140 3.08 -5.87 -10.05
C ASN A 140 3.61 -4.44 -10.21
N HIS A 141 3.01 -3.49 -9.49
CA HIS A 141 3.45 -2.11 -9.54
C HIS A 141 4.82 -1.91 -8.87
N ILE A 142 5.03 -2.47 -7.68
CA ILE A 142 6.34 -2.46 -7.01
C ILE A 142 7.41 -3.09 -7.91
N ALA A 143 7.09 -4.23 -8.55
CA ALA A 143 7.99 -4.88 -9.50
C ALA A 143 8.36 -3.97 -10.67
N SER A 144 7.41 -3.18 -11.18
CA SER A 144 7.65 -2.31 -12.33
C SER A 144 8.52 -1.09 -12.03
N GLN A 145 8.84 -0.82 -10.76
CA GLN A 145 9.66 0.36 -10.38
C GLN A 145 11.16 0.12 -10.53
N ASP A 146 11.63 -1.11 -10.35
CA ASP A 146 13.05 -1.46 -10.44
C ASP A 146 13.19 -2.98 -10.62
N GLN A 147 14.09 -3.41 -11.51
CA GLN A 147 14.36 -4.85 -11.75
C GLN A 147 14.73 -5.62 -10.48
N ARG A 148 15.33 -4.96 -9.49
CA ARG A 148 15.72 -5.56 -8.20
C ARG A 148 14.47 -5.84 -7.35
N LEU A 149 13.47 -4.97 -7.42
CA LEU A 149 12.17 -5.18 -6.76
C LEU A 149 11.37 -6.27 -7.48
N GLU A 150 11.40 -6.32 -8.82
CA GLU A 150 10.84 -7.43 -9.59
C GLU A 150 11.45 -8.77 -9.16
N ALA A 151 12.78 -8.85 -9.06
CA ALA A 151 13.48 -10.04 -8.60
C ALA A 151 13.06 -10.42 -7.17
N ALA A 152 12.95 -9.45 -6.25
CA ALA A 152 12.49 -9.68 -4.88
C ALA A 152 11.06 -10.28 -4.82
N ILE A 153 10.15 -9.84 -5.70
CA ILE A 153 8.77 -10.35 -5.80
C ILE A 153 8.74 -11.74 -6.42
N LYS A 154 9.51 -11.95 -7.50
CA LYS A 154 9.60 -13.24 -8.19
C LYS A 154 10.14 -14.34 -7.27
N GLY A 155 11.03 -13.97 -6.34
CA GLY A 155 11.65 -14.91 -5.43
C GLY A 155 12.73 -15.76 -6.11
N SER A 156 13.28 -16.73 -5.38
CA SER A 156 14.33 -17.61 -5.90
C SER A 156 13.83 -18.63 -6.94
N GLY A 157 12.52 -18.89 -6.99
CA GLY A 157 11.96 -20.02 -7.76
C GLY A 157 12.36 -21.40 -7.21
N THR A 158 12.98 -21.48 -6.04
CA THR A 158 13.46 -22.72 -5.41
C THR A 158 12.97 -22.84 -3.97
N ARG A 159 13.32 -23.96 -3.31
CA ARG A 159 13.06 -24.12 -1.86
C ARG A 159 13.97 -23.25 -0.99
N ASN A 160 15.06 -22.71 -1.51
CA ASN A 160 15.93 -21.79 -0.78
C ASN A 160 15.30 -20.39 -0.81
N PRO A 161 14.91 -19.79 0.33
CA PRO A 161 14.34 -18.46 0.34
C PRO A 161 15.37 -17.37 0.05
N ASN A 162 16.67 -17.66 0.14
CA ASN A 162 17.73 -16.67 -0.03
C ASN A 162 18.23 -16.64 -1.47
N PHE A 163 18.27 -15.45 -2.07
CA PHE A 163 18.74 -15.23 -3.43
C PHE A 163 19.22 -13.79 -3.60
N SER A 164 20.11 -13.56 -4.55
CA SER A 164 20.57 -12.20 -4.86
C SER A 164 19.51 -11.46 -5.65
N VAL A 165 19.30 -10.19 -5.33
CA VAL A 165 18.53 -9.26 -6.16
C VAL A 165 19.42 -8.28 -6.93
N GLY A 166 20.75 -8.42 -6.81
CA GLY A 166 21.73 -7.54 -7.44
C GLY A 166 22.48 -6.66 -6.44
N SER A 167 22.99 -5.52 -6.91
CA SER A 167 23.81 -4.60 -6.14
C SER A 167 23.41 -3.14 -6.34
N GLY A 168 23.93 -2.24 -5.49
CA GLY A 168 23.75 -0.79 -5.62
C GLY A 168 24.29 -0.01 -4.42
N THR A 169 24.07 1.30 -4.41
CA THR A 169 24.50 2.16 -3.30
C THR A 169 23.58 2.07 -2.09
N ARG A 170 24.00 2.65 -0.96
CA ARG A 170 23.17 2.74 0.24
C ARG A 170 21.90 3.54 0.00
N GLU A 171 22.00 4.65 -0.72
CA GLU A 171 20.88 5.52 -1.07
C GLU A 171 19.88 4.80 -1.98
N GLU A 172 20.37 4.01 -2.94
CA GLU A 172 19.50 3.18 -3.78
C GLU A 172 18.79 2.11 -2.95
N ALA A 173 19.52 1.42 -2.07
CA ALA A 173 18.93 0.41 -1.20
C ALA A 173 17.83 1.01 -0.32
N ASP A 174 18.05 2.18 0.27
CA ASP A 174 17.07 2.87 1.11
C ASP A 174 15.86 3.35 0.29
N ARG A 175 16.08 3.86 -0.94
CA ARG A 175 14.99 4.25 -1.86
C ARG A 175 14.11 3.04 -2.20
N LEU A 176 14.73 1.95 -2.63
CA LEU A 176 14.01 0.71 -2.97
C LEU A 176 13.35 0.11 -1.73
N GLY A 177 13.99 0.20 -0.57
CA GLY A 177 13.43 -0.22 0.70
C GLY A 177 12.12 0.49 1.05
N LYS A 178 12.04 1.81 0.82
CA LYS A 178 10.81 2.60 0.99
C LYS A 178 9.70 2.16 0.02
N ILE A 179 10.04 1.96 -1.26
CA ILE A 179 9.08 1.48 -2.27
C ILE A 179 8.56 0.07 -1.89
N TRP A 180 9.46 -0.80 -1.43
CA TRP A 180 9.15 -2.17 -1.04
C TRP A 180 8.12 -2.23 0.09
N VAL A 181 8.32 -1.46 1.17
CA VAL A 181 7.42 -1.48 2.32
C VAL A 181 6.18 -0.62 2.10
N GLY A 182 6.27 0.39 1.24
CA GLY A 182 5.20 1.32 0.93
C GLY A 182 4.88 2.29 2.07
N ASP A 183 3.88 3.15 1.83
CA ASP A 183 3.38 4.07 2.84
C ASP A 183 2.79 3.33 4.05
N GLY A 184 2.83 3.98 5.22
CA GLY A 184 2.36 3.41 6.47
C GLY A 184 3.32 2.37 7.09
N ALA A 185 4.45 2.10 6.44
CA ALA A 185 5.46 1.21 6.98
C ALA A 185 5.95 1.66 8.35
N LYS A 186 6.13 0.67 9.23
CA LYS A 186 6.52 0.87 10.63
C LYS A 186 7.94 0.39 10.83
N LEU A 187 8.65 0.97 11.78
CA LEU A 187 9.94 0.42 12.20
C LEU A 187 9.71 -0.97 12.81
N THR A 188 10.55 -1.92 12.41
CA THR A 188 10.61 -3.24 13.03
C THR A 188 10.95 -3.11 14.52
N THR A 189 10.48 -4.05 15.34
CA THR A 189 10.67 -4.01 16.80
C THR A 189 12.13 -4.02 17.23
N ASP A 190 13.01 -4.59 16.40
CA ASP A 190 14.47 -4.61 16.61
C ASP A 190 15.19 -3.36 16.09
N GLY A 191 14.46 -2.42 15.47
CA GLY A 191 14.98 -1.17 14.91
C GLY A 191 15.81 -1.34 13.63
N LYS A 192 15.87 -2.53 13.03
CA LYS A 192 16.83 -2.87 11.96
C LYS A 192 16.23 -2.88 10.56
N GLY A 193 15.07 -2.28 10.40
CA GLY A 193 14.34 -2.25 9.14
C GLY A 193 12.93 -1.70 9.27
N TRP A 194 12.24 -1.66 8.14
CA TRP A 194 10.83 -1.31 8.07
C TRP A 194 9.99 -2.53 7.72
N VAL A 195 8.79 -2.60 8.27
CA VAL A 195 7.76 -3.58 7.94
C VAL A 195 6.58 -2.86 7.30
N SER A 196 6.07 -3.38 6.18
CA SER A 196 4.87 -2.85 5.54
C SER A 196 3.70 -2.86 6.52
N ALA A 197 2.75 -1.93 6.35
CA ALA A 197 1.62 -1.81 7.28
C ALA A 197 0.74 -3.08 7.35
N ASP A 198 0.72 -3.91 6.29
CA ASP A 198 0.01 -5.19 6.25
C ASP A 198 0.81 -6.36 6.87
N GLY A 199 2.06 -6.11 7.28
CA GLY A 199 2.96 -7.09 7.87
C GLY A 199 3.48 -8.15 6.90
N THR A 200 3.26 -8.01 5.58
CA THR A 200 3.64 -9.04 4.59
C THR A 200 5.02 -8.84 3.99
N ARG A 201 5.60 -7.65 4.11
CA ARG A 201 6.92 -7.31 3.52
C ARG A 201 7.80 -6.61 4.54
N VAL A 202 9.09 -6.94 4.54
CA VAL A 202 10.09 -6.29 5.40
C VAL A 202 11.27 -5.86 4.55
N TYR A 203 11.72 -4.63 4.75
CA TYR A 203 13.02 -4.15 4.29
C TYR A 203 13.97 -4.10 5.48
N ARG A 204 15.07 -4.85 5.43
CA ARG A 204 16.15 -4.77 6.44
C ARG A 204 17.24 -3.83 5.96
N PHE A 205 17.63 -2.91 6.83
CA PHE A 205 18.65 -1.91 6.52
C PHE A 205 20.00 -2.58 6.20
N PRO A 206 20.86 -1.91 5.40
CA PRO A 206 22.15 -2.46 5.05
C PRO A 206 22.99 -2.75 6.29
N LYS A 207 23.37 -4.01 6.44
CA LYS A 207 24.13 -4.53 7.59
C LYS A 207 25.44 -5.15 7.11
N GLU A 208 26.51 -4.87 7.84
CA GLU A 208 27.78 -5.56 7.66
C GLU A 208 27.66 -7.06 7.93
N LYS A 209 28.29 -7.84 7.07
CA LYS A 209 28.36 -9.31 7.12
C LYS A 209 29.83 -9.74 7.12
N PRO A 210 30.57 -9.44 8.21
CA PRO A 210 32.01 -9.69 8.28
C PRO A 210 32.39 -11.18 8.20
N ASN A 211 31.44 -12.07 8.48
CA ASN A 211 31.65 -13.53 8.49
C ASN A 211 31.09 -14.23 7.25
N THR A 212 30.56 -13.49 6.26
CA THR A 212 30.07 -14.09 5.01
C THR A 212 31.24 -14.19 4.02
N PRO A 213 31.53 -15.39 3.48
CA PRO A 213 32.57 -15.55 2.46
C PRO A 213 32.34 -14.59 1.28
N ALA A 214 33.42 -14.04 0.72
CA ALA A 214 33.37 -13.05 -0.37
C ALA A 214 32.65 -13.57 -1.63
N GLU A 215 32.60 -14.89 -1.82
CA GLU A 215 31.82 -15.56 -2.88
C GLU A 215 30.30 -15.36 -2.76
N PHE A 216 29.80 -14.96 -1.59
CA PHE A 216 28.37 -14.71 -1.32
C PHE A 216 28.04 -13.24 -1.05
N THR A 217 29.05 -12.36 -1.00
CA THR A 217 28.86 -10.91 -0.90
C THR A 217 30.08 -10.17 -1.45
N ASN A 218 29.84 -9.34 -2.46
CA ASN A 218 30.93 -8.60 -3.11
C ASN A 218 31.43 -7.41 -2.27
N THR A 219 30.61 -6.91 -1.35
CA THR A 219 30.88 -5.69 -0.59
C THR A 219 31.02 -5.93 0.91
N GLY A 220 30.58 -7.10 1.41
CA GLY A 220 30.48 -7.37 2.84
C GLY A 220 29.32 -6.62 3.52
N ILE A 221 28.44 -5.95 2.78
CA ILE A 221 27.27 -5.24 3.31
C ILE A 221 26.06 -5.65 2.49
N GLN A 222 24.97 -6.03 3.15
CA GLN A 222 23.73 -6.37 2.45
C GLN A 222 22.50 -5.76 3.09
N ALA A 223 21.58 -5.29 2.25
CA ALA A 223 20.19 -5.04 2.61
C ALA A 223 19.33 -6.24 2.21
N ASN A 224 18.17 -6.40 2.84
CA ASN A 224 17.28 -7.54 2.57
C ASN A 224 15.85 -7.10 2.29
N PHE A 225 15.25 -7.70 1.27
CA PHE A 225 13.85 -7.55 0.87
C PHE A 225 13.15 -8.88 1.16
N GLU A 226 12.37 -8.91 2.24
CA GLU A 226 11.75 -10.12 2.77
C GLU A 226 10.23 -10.14 2.50
N ILE A 227 9.70 -11.31 2.13
CA ILE A 227 8.25 -11.57 2.12
C ILE A 227 7.94 -12.49 3.29
N LEU A 228 6.90 -12.13 4.04
CA LEU A 228 6.35 -12.90 5.15
C LEU A 228 5.02 -13.54 4.74
N LYS A 229 4.82 -14.79 5.16
CA LYS A 229 3.54 -15.49 5.12
C LYS A 229 3.25 -16.01 6.53
N ASP A 230 2.11 -15.64 7.09
CA ASP A 230 1.73 -15.98 8.46
C ASP A 230 2.82 -15.59 9.49
N GLY A 231 3.43 -14.42 9.28
CA GLY A 231 4.52 -13.89 10.12
C GLY A 231 5.87 -14.57 9.93
N LYS A 232 5.97 -15.61 9.09
CA LYS A 232 7.22 -16.34 8.81
C LYS A 232 7.82 -15.89 7.49
N ARG A 233 9.14 -15.71 7.46
CA ARG A 233 9.87 -15.36 6.24
C ARG A 233 9.86 -16.50 5.24
N VAL A 234 9.33 -16.24 4.05
CA VAL A 234 9.25 -17.19 2.93
C VAL A 234 10.08 -16.78 1.71
N SER A 235 10.52 -15.53 1.65
CA SER A 235 11.42 -15.00 0.62
C SER A 235 12.42 -14.04 1.27
N ASN A 236 13.67 -14.06 0.81
CA ASN A 236 14.76 -13.22 1.31
C ASN A 236 15.73 -12.82 0.18
N GLY A 237 15.36 -11.78 -0.57
CA GLY A 237 16.24 -11.18 -1.57
C GLY A 237 17.33 -10.34 -0.90
N HIS A 238 18.60 -10.65 -1.12
CA HIS A 238 19.72 -9.85 -0.62
C HIS A 238 20.31 -8.96 -1.72
N MET A 239 20.48 -7.69 -1.41
CA MET A 239 21.14 -6.70 -2.27
C MET A 239 22.53 -6.43 -1.69
N ASP A 240 23.58 -6.63 -2.49
CA ASP A 240 24.93 -6.20 -2.12
C ASP A 240 24.99 -4.66 -2.16
N VAL A 241 25.38 -4.07 -1.05
CA VAL A 241 25.39 -2.61 -0.88
C VAL A 241 26.83 -2.12 -0.86
N THR A 242 27.17 -1.18 -1.74
CA THR A 242 28.49 -0.54 -1.72
C THR A 242 28.60 0.40 -0.53
N LYS A 243 29.82 0.52 0.01
CA LYS A 243 30.15 1.51 1.03
C LYS A 243 29.95 2.93 0.52
#